data_AF-A0A1I3F7K4-F1
#
_entry.id   AF-A0A1I3F7K4-F1
#
_cell.length_a   1.000
_cell.length_b   1.000
_cell.length_c   1.000
_cell.angle_alpha   90.00
_cell.angle_beta   90.00
_cell.angle_gamma   90.00
#
_symmetry.space_group_name_H-M   'P 1'
#
loop_
_entity.id
_entity.type
_entity.pdbx_description
1 polymer ?
#
loop_
_entity_poly.entity_id
_entity_poly.type
_entity_poly.pdbx_seq_one_letter_code
_entity_poly.pdbx_strand_id
1 'polypeptide(L)' 'MSESENEPEIGIGDDQLPEDLQPGEDNPLAEGLDDGETVDDLLTDGKSAEESPDASPDASADDGEESDGSQHN' A
#
# COMPACT_ATOMS: atom_id res chain seq x y z
N MET A 1 -18.45 23.51 15.19
CA MET A 1 -17.39 23.30 14.19
C MET A 1 -18.13 23.05 12.89
N SER A 2 -18.12 24.04 12.01
CA SER A 2 -18.80 24.02 10.73
C SER A 2 -17.75 24.39 9.70
N GLU A 3 -17.31 23.43 8.89
CA GLU A 3 -16.74 23.72 7.57
C GLU A 3 -16.70 22.42 6.77
N SER A 4 -17.69 22.24 5.89
CA SER A 4 -17.63 21.32 4.75
C SER A 4 -18.46 21.94 3.63
N GLU A 5 -18.15 23.20 3.31
CA GLU A 5 -18.71 23.90 2.16
C GLU A 5 -17.65 23.89 1.05
N ASN A 6 -17.83 22.99 0.09
CA ASN A 6 -17.34 23.10 -1.28
C ASN A 6 -15.86 22.69 -1.54
N GLU A 7 -15.50 21.45 -1.20
CA GLU A 7 -14.49 20.71 -1.97
C GLU A 7 -15.18 20.02 -3.16
N PRO A 8 -14.59 19.98 -4.36
CA PRO A 8 -15.14 19.13 -5.42
C PRO A 8 -15.15 17.70 -4.89
N GLU A 9 -16.29 17.02 -4.95
CA GLU A 9 -16.44 15.59 -4.59
C GLU A 9 -15.61 14.71 -5.56
N ILE A 10 -14.28 14.82 -5.53
CA ILE A 10 -13.32 13.98 -6.28
C ILE A 10 -13.07 12.69 -5.48
N GLY A 11 -14.03 12.30 -4.64
CA GLY A 11 -14.01 11.07 -3.86
C GLY A 11 -15.16 10.16 -4.29
N ILE A 12 -14.88 8.88 -4.40
CA ILE A 12 -15.92 7.85 -4.48
C ILE A 12 -16.35 7.47 -3.06
N GLY A 13 -17.63 7.22 -2.86
CA GLY A 13 -18.12 6.74 -1.57
C GLY A 13 -17.64 5.32 -1.27
N ASP A 14 -17.72 4.89 -0.01
CA ASP A 14 -17.28 3.54 0.40
C ASP A 14 -18.00 2.43 -0.39
N ASP A 15 -19.30 2.62 -0.67
CA ASP A 15 -20.11 1.69 -1.49
C ASP A 15 -19.69 1.63 -2.96
N GLN A 16 -18.87 2.59 -3.40
CA GLN A 16 -18.37 2.71 -4.76
C GLN A 16 -16.91 2.30 -4.87
N LEU A 17 -16.27 1.89 -3.75
CA LEU A 17 -14.95 1.28 -3.78
C LEU A 17 -15.00 -0.03 -4.57
N PRO A 18 -13.95 -0.33 -5.35
CA PRO A 18 -13.83 -1.63 -5.99
C PRO A 18 -13.69 -2.74 -4.94
N GLU A 19 -14.09 -3.97 -5.30
CA GLU A 19 -14.26 -5.11 -4.40
C GLU A 19 -12.98 -5.47 -3.61
N ASP A 20 -11.81 -5.16 -4.15
CA ASP A 20 -10.49 -5.37 -3.54
C ASP A 20 -10.12 -4.33 -2.47
N LEU A 21 -10.73 -3.14 -2.55
CA LEU A 21 -10.55 -2.05 -1.58
C LEU A 21 -11.71 -1.93 -0.60
N GLN A 22 -12.76 -2.74 -0.78
CA GLN A 22 -13.80 -2.86 0.21
C GLN A 22 -13.25 -3.60 1.45
N PRO A 23 -13.63 -3.17 2.67
CA PRO A 23 -13.26 -3.90 3.88
C PRO A 23 -13.88 -5.30 3.83
N GLY A 24 -13.06 -6.30 3.51
CA GLY A 24 -13.44 -7.71 3.52
C GLY A 24 -13.01 -8.41 4.81
N GLU A 25 -13.34 -9.71 4.89
CA GLU A 25 -12.87 -10.61 5.97
C GLU A 25 -11.33 -10.75 5.96
N ASP A 26 -10.66 -10.38 4.86
CA ASP A 26 -9.20 -10.35 4.75
C ASP A 26 -8.57 -9.04 5.27
N ASN A 27 -9.36 -8.05 5.70
CA ASN A 27 -8.81 -6.87 6.35
C ASN A 27 -8.51 -7.20 7.82
N PRO A 28 -7.22 -7.29 8.23
CA PRO A 28 -6.86 -7.72 9.58
C PRO A 28 -7.38 -6.77 10.67
N LEU A 29 -7.69 -5.52 10.32
CA LEU A 29 -8.27 -4.55 11.25
C LEU A 29 -9.79 -4.69 11.40
N ALA A 30 -10.46 -5.52 10.61
CA ALA A 30 -11.90 -5.74 10.70
C ALA A 30 -12.31 -6.53 11.94
N GLU A 31 -11.43 -7.43 12.43
CA GLU A 31 -11.69 -8.24 13.63
C GLU A 31 -11.54 -7.46 14.94
N GLY A 32 -10.91 -6.27 14.89
CA GLY A 32 -10.60 -5.46 16.06
C GLY A 32 -9.23 -5.77 16.68
N LEU A 33 -8.96 -5.19 17.84
CA LEU A 33 -7.72 -5.46 18.59
C LEU A 33 -7.92 -6.65 19.54
N ASP A 34 -6.84 -7.35 19.87
CA ASP A 34 -6.88 -8.43 20.85
C ASP A 34 -7.28 -7.93 22.24
N ASP A 35 -7.84 -8.82 23.06
CA ASP A 35 -8.26 -8.49 24.42
C ASP A 35 -7.07 -7.98 25.26
N GLY A 36 -7.13 -6.70 25.65
CA GLY A 36 -6.10 -6.05 26.47
C GLY A 36 -5.12 -5.21 25.67
N GLU A 37 -5.20 -5.19 24.34
CA GLU A 37 -4.49 -4.24 23.50
C GLU A 37 -5.31 -2.95 23.30
N THR A 38 -4.63 -1.81 23.33
CA THR A 38 -5.26 -0.50 23.12
C THR A 38 -4.62 0.24 21.94
N VAL A 39 -5.35 1.21 21.40
CA VAL A 39 -4.81 2.13 20.39
C VAL A 39 -3.58 2.90 20.90
N ASP A 40 -3.53 3.24 22.18
CA ASP A 40 -2.35 3.90 22.78
C ASP A 40 -1.11 3.00 22.74
N ASP A 41 -1.27 1.69 22.94
CA ASP A 41 -0.17 0.73 22.86
C ASP A 41 0.37 0.66 21.41
N LEU A 42 -0.51 0.66 20.41
CA LEU A 42 -0.11 0.71 19.00
C LEU A 42 0.58 2.03 18.60
N LEU A 43 0.16 3.15 19.19
CA LEU A 43 0.78 4.44 18.89
C LEU A 43 2.16 4.59 19.56
N THR A 44 2.40 3.90 20.68
CA THR A 44 3.62 4.05 21.49
C THR A 44 4.66 2.95 21.28
N ASP A 45 4.22 1.70 21.10
CA ASP A 45 5.06 0.51 20.87
C ASP A 45 4.89 -0.05 19.44
N GLY A 46 4.11 0.62 18.60
CA GLY A 46 3.87 0.20 17.22
C GLY A 46 5.13 0.15 16.35
N LYS A 47 4.98 -0.53 15.21
CA LYS A 47 6.05 -0.71 14.24
C LYS A 47 6.47 0.65 13.69
N SER A 48 7.65 1.11 14.10
CA SER A 48 8.25 2.34 13.57
C SER A 48 8.40 2.20 12.06
N ALA A 49 8.00 3.25 11.32
CA ALA A 49 7.98 3.25 9.85
C ALA A 49 9.35 2.91 9.21
N GLU A 50 10.43 2.98 9.97
CA GLU A 50 11.79 2.60 9.58
C GLU A 50 12.00 1.07 9.44
N GLU A 51 11.07 0.22 9.86
CA GLU A 51 11.15 -1.25 9.74
C GLU A 51 10.30 -1.81 8.59
N SER A 52 10.28 -1.13 7.44
CA SER A 52 9.93 -1.80 6.19
C SER A 52 11.22 -2.41 5.65
N PRO A 53 11.34 -3.73 5.42
CA PRO A 53 12.43 -4.23 4.59
C PRO A 53 12.22 -3.58 3.23
N ASP A 54 13.06 -2.58 2.93
CA ASP A 54 13.23 -1.96 1.64
C ASP A 54 13.09 -3.08 0.59
N ALA A 55 12.01 -3.03 -0.18
CA ALA A 55 11.82 -3.91 -1.31
C ALA A 55 12.94 -3.55 -2.27
N SER A 56 14.05 -4.29 -2.18
CA SER A 56 15.19 -4.16 -3.07
C SER A 56 14.65 -4.10 -4.50
N PRO A 57 14.90 -3.03 -5.26
CA PRO A 57 14.68 -3.05 -6.69
C PRO A 57 15.77 -3.93 -7.33
N ASP A 58 15.71 -5.24 -7.12
CA ASP A 58 16.37 -6.22 -8.00
C ASP A 58 15.35 -6.76 -9.00
N ALA A 59 14.61 -5.85 -9.62
CA ALA A 59 14.16 -6.04 -10.98
C ALA A 59 15.36 -5.78 -11.91
N SER A 60 16.39 -6.64 -11.81
CA SER A 60 17.32 -6.86 -12.93
C SER A 60 16.58 -7.71 -13.96
N ALA A 61 15.55 -7.12 -14.55
CA ALA A 61 15.00 -7.57 -15.82
C ALA A 61 16.11 -7.42 -16.85
N ASP A 62 16.69 -8.56 -17.23
CA ASP A 62 16.89 -8.95 -18.63
C ASP A 62 16.90 -7.78 -19.63
N ASP A 63 18.07 -7.18 -19.85
CA ASP A 63 18.32 -6.30 -21.00
C ASP A 63 19.80 -6.42 -21.41
N GLY A 64 20.06 -7.16 -22.50
CA GLY A 64 21.34 -7.08 -23.19
C GLY A 64 22.00 -8.37 -23.70
N GLU A 65 21.27 -9.41 -24.10
CA GLU A 65 21.81 -10.41 -25.05
C GLU A 65 21.34 -10.11 -26.48
N GLU A 66 22.03 -9.17 -27.16
CA GLU A 66 22.16 -9.21 -28.63
C GLU A 66 23.62 -9.02 -29.01
N SER A 67 24.32 -10.16 -29.01
CA SER A 67 25.61 -10.31 -29.66
C SER A 67 25.40 -10.37 -31.17
N ASP A 68 25.29 -9.22 -31.85
CA ASP A 68 25.41 -9.17 -33.32
C ASP A 68 26.83 -8.75 -33.72
N GLY A 69 27.70 -9.75 -33.72
CA GLY A 69 28.91 -9.69 -34.52
C GLY A 69 28.60 -10.07 -35.97
N SER A 70 28.25 -9.11 -36.83
CA SER A 70 28.58 -9.14 -38.27
C SER A 70 28.16 -7.87 -39.01
N GLN A 71 29.10 -6.94 -39.18
CA GLN A 71 29.15 -6.16 -40.42
C GLN A 71 30.51 -6.31 -41.08
N HIS A 72 30.49 -7.30 -41.96
CA HIS A 72 31.43 -7.59 -43.03
C HIS A 72 31.21 -6.58 -44.17
N ASN A 73 32.32 -6.16 -44.79
CA ASN A 73 32.47 -5.40 -46.06
C ASN A 73 32.32 -3.87 -46.06
#